data_AF-A0A436DUH2-F1
#
_entry.id   AF-A0A436DUH2-F1
#
_cell.length_a   1.000
_cell.length_b   1.000
_cell.length_c   1.000
_cell.angle_alpha   90.00
_cell.angle_beta   90.00
_cell.angle_gamma   90.00
#
_symmetry.space_group_name_H-M   'P 1'
#
loop_
_entity.id
_entity.type
_entity.pdbx_description
1 polymer ?
#
loop_
_entity_poly.entity_id
_entity_poly.type
_entity_poly.pdbx_seq_one_letter_code
_entity_poly.pdbx_strand_id
1 'polypeptide(L)' 'MEQSQLDALLSSIRACRVCVEEFGHEPRPVVQVAPGTRLLICGQAPGRRVHESGLPFDDPSGDRLREWLGVDR' A
#
# COMPACT_ATOMS: atom_id res chain seq x y z
N MET A 1 1.14 -7.72 -24.87
CA MET A 1 0.59 -8.33 -23.64
C MET A 1 -0.58 -7.48 -23.21
N GLU A 2 -1.76 -8.08 -23.06
CA GLU A 2 -2.96 -7.38 -22.63
C GLU A 2 -2.83 -7.07 -21.13
N GLN A 3 -2.99 -5.81 -20.74
CA GLN A 3 -2.89 -5.37 -19.35
C GLN A 3 -4.13 -5.84 -18.60
N SER A 4 -3.99 -6.53 -17.46
CA SER A 4 -5.16 -6.93 -16.67
C SER A 4 -5.90 -5.70 -16.11
N GLN A 5 -7.21 -5.82 -15.88
CA GLN A 5 -7.99 -4.74 -15.23
C GLN A 5 -7.40 -4.34 -13.87
N LEU A 6 -6.84 -5.31 -13.14
CA LEU A 6 -6.17 -5.06 -11.86
C LEU A 6 -4.92 -4.20 -12.05
N ASP A 7 -4.07 -4.53 -13.02
CA ASP A 7 -2.85 -3.75 -13.24
C ASP A 7 -3.16 -2.32 -13.70
N ALA A 8 -4.18 -2.14 -14.55
CA ALA A 8 -4.64 -0.83 -14.98
C ALA A 8 -5.14 0.01 -13.78
N LEU A 9 -5.87 -0.61 -12.86
CA LEU A 9 -6.32 0.03 -11.62
C LEU A 9 -5.12 0.38 -10.72
N LEU A 10 -4.19 -0.53 -10.51
CA LEU A 10 -2.98 -0.28 -9.69
C LEU A 10 -2.10 0.81 -10.30
N SER A 11 -2.00 0.89 -11.63
CA SER A 11 -1.33 1.99 -12.32
C SER A 11 -2.04 3.32 -12.06
N SER A 12 -3.36 3.35 -12.15
CA SER A 12 -4.16 4.55 -11.88
C SER A 12 -4.03 5.02 -10.43
N ILE A 13 -4.06 4.09 -9.46
CA ILE A 13 -3.85 4.41 -8.04
C ILE A 13 -2.47 5.00 -7.83
N ARG A 14 -1.40 4.40 -8.39
CA ARG A 14 -0.02 4.91 -8.25
C ARG A 14 0.17 6.31 -8.86
N ALA A 15 -0.62 6.66 -9.88
CA ALA A 15 -0.58 7.97 -10.53
C ALA A 15 -1.51 9.01 -9.87
N CYS A 16 -2.23 8.66 -8.81
CA CYS A 16 -3.21 9.54 -8.18
C CYS A 16 -2.56 10.79 -7.57
N ARG A 17 -3.08 11.98 -7.93
CA ARG A 17 -2.65 13.29 -7.42
C ARG A 17 -3.80 14.14 -6.84
N VAL A 18 -4.94 13.52 -6.52
CA VAL A 18 -6.16 14.25 -6.11
C VAL A 18 -5.94 15.19 -4.92
N CYS A 19 -5.12 14.79 -3.94
CA CYS A 19 -4.88 15.56 -2.72
C CYS A 19 -3.48 16.18 -2.67
N VAL A 20 -2.81 16.39 -3.80
CA VAL A 20 -1.40 16.88 -3.82
C VAL A 20 -1.21 18.21 -3.10
N GLU A 21 -2.16 19.13 -3.24
CA GLU A 21 -2.11 20.47 -2.62
C GLU A 21 -2.42 20.45 -1.11
N GLU A 22 -2.99 19.35 -0.59
CA GLU A 22 -3.38 19.22 0.82
C GLU A 22 -2.23 18.72 1.71
N PHE A 23 -1.16 18.20 1.10
CA PHE A 23 -0.04 17.62 1.81
C PHE A 23 1.20 18.50 1.72
N GLY A 24 1.99 18.54 2.80
CA GLY A 24 3.33 19.16 2.79
C GLY A 24 4.41 18.31 2.12
N HIS A 25 4.03 17.28 1.37
CA HIS A 25 4.91 16.32 0.69
C HIS A 25 4.20 15.69 -0.52
N GLU A 26 4.96 15.09 -1.45
CA GLU A 26 4.38 14.38 -2.60
C GLU A 26 3.48 13.21 -2.13
N PRO A 27 2.28 13.03 -2.70
CA PRO A 27 1.46 11.84 -2.45
C PRO A 27 2.20 10.58 -2.89
N ARG A 28 2.15 9.54 -2.04
CA ARG A 28 2.65 8.21 -2.38
C ARG A 28 1.61 7.15 -2.02
N PRO A 29 0.68 6.83 -2.94
CA PRO A 29 -0.30 5.78 -2.72
C PRO A 29 0.39 4.42 -2.48
N VAL A 30 0.08 3.77 -1.36
CA VAL A 30 0.64 2.46 -0.98
C VAL A 30 -0.48 1.43 -1.03
N VAL A 31 -0.42 0.54 -2.02
CA VAL A 31 -1.34 -0.57 -2.19
C VAL A 31 -0.59 -1.77 -2.78
N GLN A 32 -0.86 -2.96 -2.26
CA GLN A 32 -0.27 -4.20 -2.76
C GLN A 32 -1.33 -5.30 -2.77
N VAL A 33 -1.57 -5.86 -3.95
CA VAL A 33 -2.49 -6.97 -4.18
C VAL A 33 -2.07 -7.67 -5.47
N ALA A 34 -2.34 -8.97 -5.55
CA ALA A 34 -2.17 -9.76 -6.76
C ALA A 34 -3.45 -10.59 -7.00
N PRO A 35 -3.68 -11.12 -8.22
CA PRO A 35 -4.87 -11.92 -8.52
C PRO A 35 -5.07 -13.12 -7.57
N GLY A 36 -4.01 -13.64 -6.95
CA GLY A 36 -4.06 -14.75 -6.00
C GLY A 36 -4.18 -14.36 -4.53
N THR A 37 -4.29 -13.06 -4.20
CA THR A 37 -4.40 -12.60 -2.80
C THR A 37 -5.71 -13.10 -2.19
N ARG A 38 -5.60 -13.89 -1.09
CA ARG A 38 -6.75 -14.48 -0.40
C ARG A 38 -7.23 -13.69 0.83
N LEU A 39 -6.36 -12.82 1.35
CA LEU A 39 -6.63 -11.98 2.51
C LEU A 39 -6.21 -10.55 2.18
N LEU A 40 -7.13 -9.60 2.31
CA LEU A 40 -6.86 -8.17 2.19
C LEU A 40 -6.87 -7.55 3.58
N ILE A 41 -5.82 -6.79 3.89
CA ILE A 41 -5.69 -6.06 5.15
C ILE A 41 -5.75 -4.56 4.83
N CYS A 42 -6.79 -3.90 5.34
CA CYS A 42 -7.00 -2.46 5.18
C CYS A 42 -6.63 -1.75 6.49
N GLY A 43 -5.53 -0.99 6.47
CA GLY A 43 -5.14 -0.10 7.57
C GLY A 43 -5.83 1.26 7.51
N GLN A 44 -5.47 2.19 8.40
CA GLN A 44 -5.93 3.58 8.34
C GLN A 44 -5.25 4.36 7.20
N ALA A 45 -3.95 4.58 7.33
CA ALA A 45 -3.15 5.39 6.40
C ALA A 45 -1.65 5.08 6.57
N PRO A 46 -0.81 5.38 5.57
CA PRO A 46 0.64 5.28 5.69
C PRO A 46 1.21 6.18 6.80
N GLY A 47 1.96 5.59 7.73
CA GLY A 47 2.87 6.35 8.59
C GLY A 47 4.13 6.79 7.83
N ARG A 48 5.02 7.56 8.48
CA ARG A 48 6.25 8.08 7.86
C ARG A 48 7.12 6.99 7.22
N ARG A 49 7.39 5.88 7.93
CA ARG A 49 8.26 4.80 7.42
C ARG A 49 7.67 4.13 6.18
N VAL A 50 6.37 3.85 6.20
CA VAL A 50 5.62 3.30 5.06
C VAL A 50 5.63 4.28 3.88
N HIS A 51 5.52 5.59 4.14
CA HIS A 51 5.62 6.60 3.10
C HIS A 51 7.02 6.64 2.46
N GLU A 52 8.09 6.53 3.26
CA GLU A 52 9.47 6.52 2.79
C GLU A 52 9.81 5.24 2.00
N SER A 53 9.42 4.06 2.51
CA SER A 53 9.73 2.79 1.87
C SER A 53 8.79 2.45 0.72
N GLY A 54 7.54 2.90 0.78
CA GLY A 54 6.47 2.51 -0.14
C GLY A 54 5.96 1.08 0.06
N LEU A 55 6.37 0.41 1.14
CA LEU A 55 5.97 -0.95 1.47
C LEU A 55 4.84 -0.94 2.53
N PRO A 56 3.69 -1.59 2.28
CA PRO A 56 2.62 -1.69 3.27
C PRO A 56 3.13 -2.34 4.56
N PHE A 57 2.75 -1.80 5.72
CA PHE A 57 3.08 -2.36 7.03
C PHE A 57 4.60 -2.56 7.27
N ASP A 58 5.43 -1.70 6.68
CA ASP A 58 6.88 -1.64 6.93
C ASP A 58 7.22 -0.71 8.11
N ASP A 59 6.62 -1.01 9.26
CA ASP A 59 6.77 -0.27 10.50
C ASP A 59 6.54 -1.19 11.72
N PRO A 60 6.79 -0.71 12.96
CA PRO A 60 6.61 -1.54 14.16
C PRO A 60 5.17 -2.02 14.39
N SER A 61 4.15 -1.34 13.85
CA SER A 61 2.78 -1.86 13.88
C SER A 61 2.58 -3.03 12.92
N GLY A 62 3.24 -2.99 11.76
CA GLY A 62 3.29 -4.12 10.85
C GLY A 62 3.96 -5.34 11.44
N ASP A 63 5.04 -5.16 12.23
CA ASP A 63 5.70 -6.26 12.91
C ASP A 63 4.75 -6.98 13.88
N ARG A 64 4.02 -6.20 14.69
CA ARG A 64 2.98 -6.74 15.59
C ARG A 64 1.83 -7.40 14.84
N LEU A 65 1.41 -6.83 13.71
CA LEU A 65 0.36 -7.43 12.87
C LEU A 65 0.80 -8.80 12.36
N ARG A 66 2.04 -8.94 11.89
CA ARG A 66 2.61 -10.22 11.45
C ARG A 66 2.69 -11.23 12.58
N GLU A 67 3.09 -10.78 13.77
CA GLU A 67 3.08 -11.61 14.99
C GLU A 67 1.66 -12.14 15.31
N TRP A 68 0.64 -11.28 15.27
CA TRP A 68 -0.76 -11.69 15.50
C TRP A 68 -1.29 -12.67 14.45
N LEU A 69 -0.89 -12.49 13.19
CA LEU A 69 -1.28 -13.36 12.09
C LEU A 69 -0.47 -14.66 12.05
N GLY A 70 0.64 -14.74 12.78
CA GLY A 70 1.56 -15.88 12.75
C GLY A 70 2.24 -16.05 11.39
N VAL A 71 2.59 -14.95 10.71
CA VAL A 71 3.22 -14.94 9.38
C VAL A 71 4.56 -14.22 9.40
N ASP A 72 5.44 -14.56 8.45
CA ASP A 72 6.71 -13.87 8.21
C ASP A 72 6.54 -12.68 7.24
N ARG A 73 7.67 -12.11 6.82
CA ARG A 73 7.73 -10.90 6.00
C ARG A 73 7.70 -11.20 4.51
#